data_AF-A0A9K3D6W7-F1
#
_entry.id   AF-A0A9K3D6W7-F1
#
_cell.length_a   1.000
_cell.length_b   1.000
_cell.length_c   1.000
_cell.angle_alpha   90.00
_cell.angle_beta   90.00
_cell.angle_gamma   90.00
#
_symmetry.space_group_name_H-M   'P 1'
#
loop_
_entity.id
_entity.type
_entity.pdbx_description
1 polymer ?
#
loop_
_entity_poly.entity_id
_entity_poly.type
_entity_poly.pdbx_seq_one_letter_code
_entity_poly.pdbx_strand_id
1 'polypeptide(L)'
;VFDFVKTPASELIALLPRCAVLAIGCPTLNKDALPAVKEVLNALSPIRCGTMHGVVMGSYGWSGEAVKVVRDRFELCRVNMPFSPLATRFKPAPLEVDMAHRMGEESVLLGLKGVKPTEDFTYSRNFASDKVTAMRDRKAKALKAKGDKEAAYPDKFNDGVLRRWQCLVCGEVIIAVNRPDDCPVCDAGADAFILLGVYKAPTEAGDAYEGTVLILGAGPAGATAAEAARKESPKCRIVMVGSETSLPYNRTKLSHALLDQTLLADKAKALLLHDLEWYAERRIELSLGKKVSKVDVDAKRVTVVSVSDGSESQIAYDRVVMCTGAIPFVPHGIVSVDGEPVECGTASNVSPVRTMRDVVSLKTSIGALTTPVHACLVGGGVLSLEALPHLLDSLPEGSTVSVVEFSDHVLSAQLNNEYSHHFLNHIKGHTADRVTFVLSSRVLRVECERVGSNEVSARRVIVSTKGVESVMDVDLVVLCMGVRPLVPELTTSGVTPVPKLSRGTMVVSTSCQSVTSPTVFAA
;
A
#
# COMPACT_ATOMS: atom_id res chain seq x y z
N VAL A 1 -0.33 -24.32 24.98
CA VAL A 1 -0.33 -23.04 24.22
C VAL A 1 -0.55 -21.94 25.23
N PHE A 2 0.27 -20.89 25.21
CA PHE A 2 0.17 -19.77 26.14
C PHE A 2 -0.11 -18.49 25.37
N ASP A 3 -0.97 -17.63 25.91
CA ASP A 3 -1.17 -16.27 25.42
C ASP A 3 -0.17 -15.36 26.15
N PHE A 4 0.82 -14.85 25.42
CA PHE A 4 1.91 -14.06 25.99
C PHE A 4 1.44 -12.71 26.53
N VAL A 5 0.25 -12.23 26.11
CA VAL A 5 -0.34 -10.99 26.63
C VAL A 5 -0.99 -11.22 27.99
N LYS A 6 -1.50 -12.44 28.24
CA LYS A 6 -2.23 -12.78 29.48
C LYS A 6 -1.39 -13.54 30.49
N THR A 7 -0.32 -14.21 30.04
CA THR A 7 0.54 -15.05 30.89
C THR A 7 1.75 -14.24 31.34
N PRO A 8 2.07 -14.15 32.65
CA PRO A 8 3.27 -13.47 33.12
C PRO A 8 4.55 -14.04 32.50
N ALA A 9 5.45 -13.18 32.03
CA ALA A 9 6.68 -13.62 31.38
C ALA A 9 7.57 -14.50 32.28
N SER A 10 7.57 -14.26 33.59
CA SER A 10 8.30 -15.08 34.57
C SER A 10 7.88 -16.55 34.55
N GLU A 11 6.58 -16.81 34.39
CA GLU A 11 6.03 -18.16 34.27
C GLU A 11 6.50 -18.84 32.99
N LEU A 12 6.43 -18.13 31.86
CA LEU A 12 6.90 -18.62 30.57
C LEU A 12 8.41 -18.93 30.58
N ILE A 13 9.21 -18.04 31.16
CA ILE A 13 10.66 -18.18 31.27
C ILE A 13 11.04 -19.39 32.12
N ALA A 14 10.29 -19.69 33.19
CA ALA A 14 10.52 -20.86 34.03
C ALA A 14 10.31 -22.19 33.30
N LEU A 15 9.50 -22.21 32.24
CA LEU A 15 9.22 -23.41 31.44
C LEU A 15 10.30 -23.69 30.38
N LEU A 16 11.03 -22.68 29.93
CA LEU A 16 12.02 -22.78 28.84
C LEU A 16 13.02 -23.95 28.99
N PRO A 17 13.60 -24.24 30.19
CA PRO A 17 14.55 -25.34 30.33
C PRO A 17 13.96 -26.73 30.08
N ARG A 18 12.63 -26.87 30.11
CA ARG A 18 11.90 -28.13 29.92
C ARG A 18 11.27 -28.23 28.52
N CYS A 19 11.43 -27.20 27.69
CA CYS A 19 10.84 -27.14 26.36
C CYS A 19 11.69 -27.94 25.35
N ALA A 20 11.08 -28.96 24.74
CA ALA A 20 11.64 -29.62 23.57
C ALA A 20 11.43 -28.77 22.30
N VAL A 21 10.28 -28.09 22.22
CA VAL A 21 9.89 -27.23 21.09
C VAL A 21 9.37 -25.91 21.64
N LEU A 22 9.86 -24.80 21.11
CA LEU A 22 9.39 -23.44 21.37
C LEU A 22 8.84 -22.85 20.07
N ALA A 23 7.52 -22.80 19.97
CA ALA A 23 6.80 -22.14 18.88
C ALA A 23 6.39 -20.73 19.29
N ILE A 24 6.87 -19.72 18.56
CA ILE A 24 6.52 -18.31 18.77
C ILE A 24 5.71 -17.82 17.59
N GLY A 25 4.45 -17.49 17.86
CA GLY A 25 3.58 -16.72 16.97
C GLY A 25 3.62 -15.25 17.34
N CYS A 26 4.11 -14.38 16.45
CA CYS A 26 4.18 -12.95 16.73
C CYS A 26 3.72 -12.11 15.53
N PRO A 27 2.64 -11.33 15.66
CA PRO A 27 2.32 -10.32 14.66
C PRO A 27 3.35 -9.19 14.68
N THR A 28 3.54 -8.48 13.56
CA THR A 28 4.39 -7.29 13.54
C THR A 28 3.68 -6.06 14.11
N LEU A 29 4.26 -5.47 15.15
CA LEU A 29 3.88 -4.16 15.67
C LEU A 29 5.02 -3.17 15.38
N ASN A 30 4.79 -2.19 14.50
CA ASN A 30 5.75 -1.12 14.21
C ASN A 30 7.20 -1.61 13.94
N LYS A 31 7.37 -2.48 12.94
CA LYS A 31 8.66 -3.07 12.52
C LYS A 31 9.35 -3.97 13.54
N ASP A 32 8.64 -4.45 14.56
CA ASP A 32 9.24 -5.26 15.62
C ASP A 32 8.27 -6.32 16.19
N ALA A 33 8.81 -7.25 16.98
CA ALA A 33 8.04 -8.22 17.76
C ALA A 33 7.28 -7.56 18.93
N LEU A 34 6.19 -8.20 19.36
CA LEU A 34 5.40 -7.77 20.51
C LEU A 34 6.28 -7.68 21.77
N PRO A 35 6.09 -6.65 22.63
CA PRO A 35 6.88 -6.50 23.86
C PRO A 35 6.93 -7.75 24.73
N ALA A 36 5.79 -8.43 24.92
CA ALA A 36 5.73 -9.68 25.69
C ALA A 36 6.56 -10.82 25.09
N VAL A 37 6.66 -10.88 23.75
CA VAL A 37 7.54 -11.85 23.06
C VAL A 37 9.00 -11.51 23.29
N LYS A 38 9.36 -10.22 23.27
CA LYS A 38 10.75 -9.76 23.51
C LYS A 38 11.27 -10.17 24.89
N GLU A 39 10.45 -10.11 25.93
CA GLU A 39 10.84 -10.54 27.27
C GLU A 39 11.27 -12.02 27.32
N VAL A 40 10.50 -12.89 26.66
CA VAL A 40 10.83 -14.32 26.54
C VAL A 40 12.09 -14.52 25.68
N LEU A 41 12.20 -13.81 24.56
CA LEU A 41 13.37 -13.85 23.67
C LEU A 41 14.68 -13.43 24.36
N ASN A 42 14.61 -12.45 25.27
CA ASN A 42 15.77 -11.96 26.03
C ASN A 42 16.27 -13.00 27.05
N ALA A 43 15.40 -13.89 27.52
CA ALA A 43 15.77 -14.97 28.44
C ALA A 43 16.44 -16.18 27.74
N LEU A 44 16.37 -16.25 26.41
CA LEU A 44 17.04 -17.30 25.63
C LEU A 44 18.56 -17.12 25.65
N SER A 45 19.29 -18.23 25.68
CA SER A 45 20.74 -18.25 25.59
C SER A 45 21.25 -19.55 24.98
N PRO A 46 22.42 -19.57 24.33
CA PRO A 46 23.00 -20.78 23.76
C PRO A 46 23.15 -21.94 24.75
N ILE A 47 23.40 -21.63 26.03
CA ILE A 47 23.59 -22.63 27.10
C ILE A 47 22.27 -23.33 27.44
N ARG A 48 21.15 -22.59 27.44
CA ARG A 48 19.84 -23.10 27.85
C ARG A 48 19.05 -23.76 26.71
N CYS A 49 19.43 -23.49 25.45
CA CYS A 49 18.57 -23.73 24.30
C CYS A 49 19.12 -24.72 23.27
N GLY A 50 20.34 -25.25 23.45
CA GLY A 50 21.04 -26.04 22.42
C GLY A 50 20.37 -27.34 21.98
N THR A 51 19.40 -27.87 22.73
CA THR A 51 18.62 -29.07 22.39
C THR A 51 17.17 -28.78 22.00
N MET A 52 16.78 -27.51 21.98
CA MET A 52 15.41 -27.07 21.73
C MET A 52 15.21 -26.82 20.24
N HIS A 53 14.04 -27.21 19.73
CA HIS A 53 13.60 -26.84 18.39
C HIS A 53 12.80 -25.54 18.43
N GLY A 54 13.09 -24.63 17.50
CA GLY A 54 12.41 -23.35 17.35
C GLY A 54 11.45 -23.38 16.16
N VAL A 55 10.26 -22.84 16.37
CA VAL A 55 9.25 -22.66 15.32
C VAL A 55 8.81 -21.20 15.36
N VAL A 56 8.83 -20.54 14.21
CA VAL A 56 8.53 -19.11 14.13
C VAL A 56 7.42 -18.90 13.12
N MET A 57 6.36 -18.24 13.56
CA MET A 57 5.25 -17.84 12.71
C MET A 57 4.78 -16.43 13.07
N GLY A 58 4.10 -15.74 12.15
CA GLY A 58 3.62 -14.41 12.42
C GLY A 58 2.77 -13.84 11.30
N SER A 59 1.96 -12.85 11.66
CA SER A 59 1.12 -12.13 10.72
C SER A 59 1.53 -10.66 10.60
N TYR A 60 1.27 -10.03 9.46
CA TYR A 60 1.58 -8.61 9.27
C TYR A 60 0.55 -7.87 8.42
N GLY A 61 0.43 -6.57 8.66
CA GLY A 61 -0.38 -5.67 7.84
C GLY A 61 0.43 -4.94 6.77
N TRP A 62 1.59 -4.39 7.16
CA TRP A 62 2.45 -3.59 6.28
C TRP A 62 3.83 -4.21 6.11
N SER A 63 4.45 -4.58 7.23
CA SER A 63 5.85 -4.96 7.26
C SER A 63 6.00 -6.21 8.17
N GLY A 64 6.72 -7.23 7.70
CA GLY A 64 6.76 -8.58 8.28
C GLY A 64 7.91 -8.83 9.26
N GLU A 65 8.48 -7.78 9.84
CA GLU A 65 9.77 -7.85 10.54
C GLU A 65 9.73 -8.69 11.83
N ALA A 66 8.59 -8.83 12.50
CA ALA A 66 8.55 -9.59 13.75
C ALA A 66 9.05 -11.03 13.60
N VAL A 67 8.62 -11.70 12.52
CA VAL A 67 9.07 -13.07 12.20
C VAL A 67 10.60 -13.11 12.01
N LYS A 68 11.16 -12.09 11.34
CA LYS A 68 12.60 -11.95 11.14
C LYS A 68 13.33 -11.71 12.47
N VAL A 69 12.84 -10.81 13.32
CA VAL A 69 13.44 -10.52 14.63
C VAL A 69 13.48 -11.75 15.52
N VAL A 70 12.38 -12.52 15.57
CA VAL A 70 12.30 -13.76 16.34
C VAL A 70 13.29 -14.80 15.79
N ARG A 71 13.31 -14.99 14.46
CA ARG A 71 14.24 -15.90 13.78
C ARG A 71 15.70 -15.55 14.09
N ASP A 72 16.09 -14.30 13.88
CA ASP A 72 17.47 -13.84 14.08
C ASP A 72 17.90 -14.07 15.55
N ARG A 73 16.98 -13.90 16.51
CA ARG A 73 17.25 -14.23 17.91
C ARG A 73 17.43 -15.73 18.17
N PHE A 74 16.63 -16.58 17.53
CA PHE A 74 16.78 -18.04 17.62
C PHE A 74 18.12 -18.51 17.06
N GLU A 75 18.54 -17.95 15.91
CA GLU A 75 19.86 -18.22 15.32
C GLU A 75 21.00 -17.81 16.26
N LEU A 76 20.94 -16.59 16.82
CA LEU A 76 21.92 -16.12 17.81
C LEU A 76 22.00 -17.02 19.05
N CYS A 77 20.87 -17.62 19.45
CA CYS A 77 20.80 -18.53 20.58
C CYS A 77 21.05 -20.01 20.21
N ARG A 78 21.43 -20.30 18.96
CA ARG A 78 21.68 -21.66 18.44
C ARG A 78 20.50 -22.61 18.63
N VAL A 79 19.27 -22.08 18.56
CA VAL A 79 18.06 -22.88 18.55
C VAL A 79 17.96 -23.57 17.19
N ASN A 80 17.71 -24.87 17.18
CA ASN A 80 17.55 -25.60 15.92
C ASN A 80 16.19 -25.26 15.30
N MET A 81 16.16 -24.68 14.10
CA MET A 81 14.91 -24.34 13.41
C MET A 81 14.71 -25.28 12.22
N PRO A 82 13.95 -26.37 12.38
CA PRO A 82 13.74 -27.36 11.31
C PRO A 82 12.78 -26.87 10.22
N PHE A 83 12.04 -25.78 10.45
CA PHE A 83 11.12 -25.20 9.49
C PHE A 83 11.54 -23.77 9.11
N SER A 84 11.31 -23.40 7.86
CA SER A 84 11.35 -22.00 7.44
C SER A 84 10.28 -21.19 8.18
N PRO A 85 10.59 -20.00 8.71
CA PRO A 85 9.61 -19.16 9.40
C PRO A 85 8.42 -18.80 8.51
N LEU A 86 7.21 -18.89 9.05
CA LEU A 86 5.98 -18.55 8.33
C LEU A 86 5.56 -17.11 8.62
N ALA A 87 5.77 -16.20 7.66
CA ALA A 87 5.23 -14.85 7.70
C ALA A 87 4.07 -14.72 6.71
N THR A 88 2.88 -14.37 7.21
CA THR A 88 1.69 -14.21 6.37
C THR A 88 1.02 -12.86 6.60
N ARG A 89 0.18 -12.40 5.66
CA ARG A 89 -0.63 -11.20 5.88
C ARG A 89 -1.75 -11.50 6.90
N PHE A 90 -2.29 -10.49 7.55
CA PHE A 90 -3.48 -10.64 8.43
C PHE A 90 -4.69 -11.28 7.72
N LYS A 91 -4.73 -11.22 6.39
CA LYS A 91 -5.62 -12.00 5.53
C LYS A 91 -4.80 -13.08 4.79
N PRO A 92 -4.56 -14.24 5.41
CA PRO A 92 -3.79 -15.32 4.81
C PRO A 92 -4.57 -15.97 3.65
N ALA A 93 -3.86 -16.41 2.62
CA ALA A 93 -4.42 -17.27 1.59
C ALA A 93 -4.73 -18.67 2.16
N PRO A 94 -5.68 -19.44 1.60
CA PRO A 94 -6.02 -20.76 2.10
C PRO A 94 -4.83 -21.72 2.24
N LEU A 95 -3.86 -21.64 1.33
CA LEU A 95 -2.64 -22.42 1.40
C LEU A 95 -1.75 -22.03 2.58
N GLU A 96 -1.66 -20.74 2.90
CA GLU A 96 -0.87 -20.27 4.06
C GLU A 96 -1.48 -20.74 5.38
N VAL A 97 -2.82 -20.85 5.44
CA VAL A 97 -3.54 -21.44 6.57
C VAL A 97 -3.22 -22.93 6.71
N ASP A 98 -3.30 -23.69 5.61
CA ASP A 98 -2.94 -25.12 5.60
C ASP A 98 -1.47 -25.33 6.03
N MET A 99 -0.55 -24.50 5.51
CA MET A 99 0.86 -24.51 5.92
C MET A 99 1.03 -24.27 7.42
N ALA A 100 0.28 -23.33 8.01
CA ALA A 100 0.34 -23.07 9.45
C ALA A 100 -0.15 -24.28 10.27
N HIS A 101 -1.24 -24.93 9.84
CA HIS A 101 -1.77 -26.14 10.48
C HIS A 101 -0.75 -27.28 10.44
N ARG A 102 -0.22 -27.58 9.26
CA ARG A 102 0.77 -28.64 9.05
C ARG A 102 2.08 -28.38 9.81
N MET A 103 2.54 -27.13 9.82
CA MET A 103 3.69 -26.73 10.63
C MET A 103 3.42 -26.97 12.13
N GLY A 104 2.21 -26.68 12.60
CA GLY A 104 1.78 -27.02 13.96
C GLY A 104 1.82 -28.52 14.26
N GLU A 105 1.33 -29.36 13.35
CA GLU A 105 1.34 -30.82 13.48
C GLU A 105 2.77 -31.39 13.56
N GLU A 106 3.64 -31.02 12.62
CA GLU A 106 5.05 -31.46 12.60
C GLU A 106 5.84 -30.93 13.81
N SER A 107 5.49 -29.73 14.30
CA SER A 107 6.08 -29.17 15.52
C SER A 107 5.78 -30.04 16.75
N VAL A 108 4.61 -30.68 16.81
CA VAL A 108 4.29 -31.61 17.89
C VAL A 108 5.14 -32.87 17.78
N LEU A 109 5.37 -33.39 16.57
CA LEU A 109 6.18 -34.58 16.34
C LEU A 109 7.63 -34.39 16.79
N LEU A 110 8.21 -33.20 16.58
CA LEU A 110 9.55 -32.84 17.10
C LEU A 110 9.66 -32.91 18.62
N GLY A 111 8.57 -32.69 19.33
CA GLY A 111 8.51 -32.81 20.78
C GLY A 111 8.45 -34.25 21.29
N LEU A 112 8.13 -35.22 20.42
CA LEU A 112 8.02 -36.63 20.75
C LEU A 112 9.36 -37.34 20.53
N LYS A 113 9.93 -37.94 21.58
CA LYS A 113 11.23 -38.64 21.51
C LYS A 113 11.20 -39.76 20.46
N GLY A 114 12.13 -39.70 19.49
CA GLY A 114 12.37 -40.78 18.53
C GLY A 114 11.64 -40.67 17.20
N VAL A 115 10.85 -39.60 16.97
CA VAL A 115 10.19 -39.33 15.70
C VAL A 115 10.95 -38.22 14.97
N LYS A 116 11.44 -38.52 13.77
CA LYS A 116 11.98 -37.48 12.88
C LYS A 116 10.81 -36.85 12.09
N PRO A 117 10.83 -35.54 11.84
CA PRO A 117 9.92 -34.93 10.87
C PRO A 117 10.00 -35.65 9.53
N THR A 118 8.92 -35.60 8.77
CA THR A 118 8.94 -36.12 7.40
C THR A 118 10.01 -35.40 6.58
N GLU A 119 10.90 -36.13 5.89
CA GLU A 119 12.02 -35.56 5.10
C GLU A 119 11.53 -34.65 3.95
N ASP A 120 10.25 -34.75 3.58
CA ASP A 120 9.60 -34.00 2.51
C ASP A 120 9.11 -32.58 2.89
N PHE A 121 9.50 -32.04 4.04
CA PHE A 121 9.15 -30.67 4.42
C PHE A 121 10.01 -29.57 3.75
N THR A 122 10.57 -29.84 2.57
CA THR A 122 11.01 -28.82 1.61
C THR A 122 9.88 -28.52 0.61
N TYR A 123 8.79 -27.92 1.08
CA TYR A 123 7.77 -27.36 0.18
C TYR A 123 8.23 -25.98 -0.32
N SER A 124 8.83 -25.94 -1.52
CA SER A 124 8.56 -24.80 -2.41
C SER A 124 7.12 -24.93 -2.92
N ARG A 125 6.41 -23.82 -3.15
CA ARG A 125 4.96 -23.79 -3.47
C ARG A 125 4.62 -24.29 -4.88
N ASN A 126 5.20 -25.40 -5.33
CA ASN A 126 4.96 -25.99 -6.66
C ASN A 126 3.61 -26.73 -6.80
N PHE A 127 2.52 -26.14 -6.30
CA PHE A 127 1.14 -26.61 -6.50
C PHE A 127 0.42 -25.76 -7.56
N ALA A 128 1.04 -25.58 -8.73
CA ALA A 128 0.41 -24.91 -9.88
C ALA A 128 0.87 -25.45 -11.25
N SER A 129 1.54 -26.61 -11.31
CA SER A 129 2.24 -27.08 -12.52
C SER A 129 1.33 -27.17 -13.76
N ASP A 130 0.09 -27.63 -13.63
CA ASP A 130 -0.68 -28.03 -14.82
C ASP A 130 -1.33 -26.85 -15.55
N LYS A 131 -1.82 -25.85 -14.80
CA LYS A 131 -2.38 -24.61 -15.40
C LYS A 131 -1.29 -23.64 -15.84
N VAL A 132 -0.17 -23.59 -15.12
CA VAL A 132 0.98 -22.74 -15.45
C VAL A 132 1.69 -23.26 -16.70
N THR A 133 1.87 -24.58 -16.83
CA THR A 133 2.44 -25.21 -18.04
C THR A 133 1.58 -24.94 -19.28
N ALA A 134 0.25 -25.06 -19.17
CA ALA A 134 -0.66 -24.78 -20.29
C ALA A 134 -0.65 -23.29 -20.71
N MET A 135 -0.54 -22.36 -19.76
CA MET A 135 -0.42 -20.92 -20.05
C MET A 135 0.94 -20.57 -20.67
N ARG A 136 2.02 -21.18 -20.18
CA ARG A 136 3.37 -21.05 -20.72
C ARG A 136 3.41 -21.52 -22.17
N ASP A 137 2.86 -22.69 -22.47
CA ASP A 137 2.87 -23.26 -23.82
C ASP A 137 2.03 -22.44 -24.79
N ARG A 138 0.89 -21.88 -24.34
CA ARG A 138 0.07 -20.94 -25.13
C ARG A 138 0.81 -19.64 -25.46
N LYS A 139 1.49 -19.06 -24.46
CA LYS A 139 2.22 -17.79 -24.62
C LYS A 139 3.51 -17.97 -25.42
N ALA A 140 4.20 -19.09 -25.25
CA ALA A 140 5.37 -19.47 -26.05
C ALA A 140 4.99 -19.72 -27.53
N LYS A 141 3.84 -20.35 -27.80
CA LYS A 141 3.29 -20.47 -29.17
C LYS A 141 2.95 -19.10 -29.79
N ALA A 142 2.33 -18.21 -29.02
CA ALA A 142 1.97 -16.87 -29.49
C ALA A 142 3.19 -15.98 -29.78
N LEU A 143 4.26 -16.10 -29.00
CA LEU A 143 5.54 -15.39 -29.22
C LEU A 143 6.27 -15.95 -30.45
N LYS A 144 6.33 -17.28 -30.62
CA LYS A 144 6.87 -17.92 -31.85
C LYS A 144 6.13 -17.49 -33.12
N ALA A 145 4.81 -17.37 -33.05
CA ALA A 145 3.98 -16.93 -34.19
C ALA A 145 4.24 -15.47 -34.60
N LYS A 146 4.82 -14.64 -33.73
CA LYS A 146 5.22 -13.25 -34.02
C LYS A 146 6.66 -13.12 -34.55
N GLY A 147 7.31 -14.23 -34.90
CA GLY A 147 8.66 -14.23 -35.45
C GLY A 147 9.78 -14.18 -34.40
N ASP A 148 9.44 -14.21 -33.12
CA ASP A 148 10.42 -14.31 -32.04
C ASP A 148 10.93 -15.74 -31.94
N LYS A 149 12.15 -15.99 -32.43
CA LYS A 149 12.80 -17.31 -32.42
C LYS A 149 13.19 -17.80 -31.00
N GLU A 150 12.85 -17.02 -29.97
CA GLU A 150 13.48 -17.01 -28.65
C GLU A 150 12.59 -17.49 -27.48
N ALA A 151 11.47 -18.16 -27.72
CA ALA A 151 10.55 -18.57 -26.64
C ALA A 151 10.89 -19.91 -25.94
N ALA A 152 11.99 -20.57 -26.31
CA ALA A 152 12.43 -21.86 -25.75
C ALA A 152 13.93 -21.80 -25.44
N TYR A 153 14.27 -21.10 -24.37
CA TYR A 153 15.65 -21.01 -23.90
C TYR A 153 15.92 -22.04 -22.79
N PRO A 154 17.16 -22.54 -22.67
CA PRO A 154 17.54 -23.53 -21.67
C PRO A 154 17.35 -22.99 -20.25
N ASP A 155 17.13 -23.89 -19.29
CA ASP A 155 16.92 -23.55 -17.88
C ASP A 155 18.18 -22.96 -17.23
N LYS A 156 19.36 -23.29 -17.78
CA LYS A 156 20.66 -22.83 -17.32
C LYS A 156 21.51 -22.27 -18.46
N PHE A 157 22.12 -21.13 -18.21
CA PHE A 157 23.10 -20.43 -19.01
C PHE A 157 24.41 -20.34 -18.22
N ASN A 158 25.52 -20.68 -18.87
CA ASN A 158 26.86 -20.64 -18.27
C ASN A 158 27.67 -19.42 -18.73
N ASP A 159 27.01 -18.38 -19.24
CA ASP A 159 27.66 -17.20 -19.83
C ASP A 159 27.76 -15.99 -18.88
N GLY A 160 27.20 -16.10 -17.67
CA GLY A 160 27.19 -15.00 -16.69
C GLY A 160 26.33 -13.80 -17.10
N VAL A 161 25.59 -13.88 -18.20
CA VAL A 161 24.78 -12.77 -18.72
C VAL A 161 23.48 -12.65 -17.94
N LEU A 162 23.24 -11.50 -17.32
CA LEU A 162 21.99 -11.23 -16.62
C LEU A 162 20.81 -11.16 -17.61
N ARG A 163 19.66 -11.69 -17.20
CA ARG A 163 18.44 -11.81 -18.02
C ARG A 163 17.22 -11.38 -17.22
N ARG A 164 16.18 -10.91 -17.92
CA ARG A 164 14.88 -10.53 -17.33
C ARG A 164 13.91 -11.69 -17.45
N TRP A 165 13.45 -12.22 -16.32
CA TRP A 165 12.51 -13.33 -16.22
C TRP A 165 11.20 -12.84 -15.64
N GLN A 166 10.09 -12.98 -16.37
CA GLN A 166 8.77 -12.60 -15.88
C GLN A 166 8.01 -13.79 -15.32
N CYS A 167 7.56 -13.69 -14.07
CA CYS A 167 6.62 -14.60 -13.47
C CYS A 167 5.25 -14.47 -14.16
N LEU A 168 4.71 -15.56 -14.67
CA LEU A 168 3.39 -15.63 -15.30
C LEU A 168 2.24 -15.61 -14.29
N VAL A 169 2.53 -15.87 -13.00
CA VAL A 169 1.53 -15.89 -11.93
C VAL A 169 1.24 -14.48 -11.41
N CYS A 170 2.28 -13.72 -11.02
CA CYS A 170 2.12 -12.39 -10.44
C CYS A 170 2.58 -11.23 -11.34
N GLY A 171 3.30 -11.53 -12.43
CA GLY A 171 3.85 -10.52 -13.35
C GLY A 171 5.23 -9.97 -12.96
N GLU A 172 5.77 -10.36 -11.80
CA GLU A 172 7.08 -9.91 -11.29
C GLU A 172 8.22 -10.19 -12.28
N VAL A 173 9.13 -9.23 -12.46
CA VAL A 173 10.28 -9.36 -13.36
C VAL A 173 11.56 -9.47 -12.56
N ILE A 174 12.18 -10.64 -12.57
CA ILE A 174 13.40 -10.95 -11.84
C ILE A 174 14.60 -10.84 -12.79
N ILE A 175 15.68 -10.24 -12.30
CA ILE A 175 16.95 -10.16 -13.03
C ILE A 175 17.88 -11.24 -12.49
N ALA A 176 18.20 -12.23 -13.31
CA ALA A 176 19.08 -13.34 -12.94
C ALA A 176 19.79 -13.90 -14.17
N VAL A 177 20.96 -14.52 -13.98
CA VAL A 177 21.67 -15.20 -15.09
C VAL A 177 20.84 -16.36 -15.62
N ASN A 178 20.32 -17.14 -14.69
CA ASN A 178 19.50 -18.33 -14.94
C ASN A 178 18.05 -18.08 -14.59
N ARG A 179 17.19 -19.01 -15.00
CA ARG A 179 15.80 -19.00 -14.58
C ARG A 179 15.75 -19.08 -13.04
N PRO A 180 15.00 -18.20 -12.38
CA PRO A 180 14.80 -18.29 -10.93
C PRO A 180 14.13 -19.62 -10.56
N ASP A 181 14.57 -20.22 -9.45
CA ASP A 181 13.99 -21.46 -8.92
C ASP A 181 12.57 -21.22 -8.38
N ASP A 182 12.34 -20.02 -7.82
CA ASP A 182 11.07 -19.54 -7.30
C ASP A 182 10.93 -18.01 -7.45
N CYS A 183 9.68 -17.53 -7.41
CA CYS A 183 9.36 -16.11 -7.45
C CYS A 183 9.37 -15.49 -6.05
N PRO A 184 10.18 -14.47 -5.74
CA PRO A 184 10.27 -13.90 -4.39
C PRO A 184 9.03 -13.10 -3.98
N VAL A 185 8.06 -12.94 -4.88
CA VAL A 185 6.82 -12.19 -4.64
C VAL A 185 5.63 -13.11 -4.39
N CYS A 186 5.54 -14.23 -5.11
CA CYS A 186 4.39 -15.15 -4.99
C CYS A 186 4.77 -16.63 -4.79
N ASP A 187 6.06 -16.92 -4.75
CA ASP A 187 6.69 -18.24 -4.62
C ASP A 187 6.31 -19.25 -5.71
N ALA A 188 5.87 -18.75 -6.87
CA ALA A 188 5.66 -19.58 -8.04
C ALA A 188 6.99 -20.20 -8.51
N GLY A 189 6.98 -21.50 -8.80
CA GLY A 189 8.17 -22.23 -9.21
C GLY A 189 8.78 -21.77 -10.52
N ALA A 190 9.96 -22.31 -10.82
CA ALA A 190 10.71 -22.03 -12.05
C ALA A 190 9.88 -22.19 -13.34
N ASP A 191 8.89 -23.10 -13.35
CA ASP A 191 7.98 -23.33 -14.47
C ASP A 191 7.08 -22.12 -14.80
N ALA A 192 6.88 -21.23 -13.83
CA ALA A 192 6.10 -20.01 -13.97
C ALA A 192 6.86 -18.85 -14.64
N PHE A 193 8.11 -19.03 -15.07
CA PHE A 193 8.89 -17.94 -15.66
C PHE A 193 9.00 -18.01 -17.17
N ILE A 194 8.87 -16.85 -17.81
CA ILE A 194 9.25 -16.64 -19.22
C ILE A 194 10.45 -15.71 -19.30
N LEU A 195 11.33 -15.97 -20.25
CA LEU A 195 12.42 -15.05 -20.56
C LEU A 195 11.88 -13.88 -21.38
N LEU A 196 12.10 -12.65 -20.90
CA LEU A 196 11.81 -11.41 -21.62
C LEU A 196 13.03 -10.88 -22.40
N GLY A 197 14.20 -11.50 -22.23
CA GLY A 197 15.44 -11.17 -22.92
C GLY A 197 16.59 -10.82 -21.98
N VAL A 198 17.74 -10.46 -22.55
CA VAL A 198 18.94 -10.08 -21.80
C VAL A 198 18.68 -8.80 -20.99
N TYR A 199 19.05 -8.82 -19.72
CA TYR A 199 19.15 -7.64 -18.88
C TYR A 199 20.50 -6.98 -19.17
N LYS A 200 20.46 -5.83 -19.81
CA LYS A 200 21.57 -4.91 -19.78
C LYS A 200 21.41 -4.11 -18.49
N ALA A 201 22.30 -4.35 -17.52
CA ALA A 201 22.46 -3.42 -16.42
C ALA A 201 22.59 -2.00 -17.01
N PRO A 202 22.02 -0.97 -16.37
CA PRO A 202 22.50 0.39 -16.62
C PRO A 202 24.02 0.30 -16.60
N THR A 203 24.67 0.70 -17.70
CA THR A 203 26.12 0.74 -17.78
C THR A 203 26.66 1.31 -16.49
N GLU A 204 27.62 0.60 -15.88
CA GLU A 204 28.41 1.04 -14.72
C GLU A 204 28.53 2.54 -14.73
N ALA A 205 28.16 3.18 -13.60
CA ALA A 205 28.29 4.61 -13.31
C ALA A 205 28.91 5.39 -14.48
N GLY A 206 28.10 5.61 -15.52
CA GLY A 206 28.44 6.63 -16.50
C GLY A 206 28.58 7.93 -15.73
N ASP A 207 29.40 8.85 -16.25
CA ASP A 207 29.57 10.17 -15.65
C ASP A 207 28.23 10.69 -15.11
N ALA A 208 28.25 11.21 -13.88
CA ALA A 208 27.07 11.73 -13.18
C ALA A 208 26.17 12.47 -14.17
N TYR A 209 24.92 12.01 -14.31
CA TYR A 209 24.01 12.50 -15.33
C TYR A 209 23.91 14.03 -15.28
N GLU A 210 24.12 14.72 -16.40
CA GLU A 210 24.14 16.19 -16.44
C GLU A 210 22.87 16.81 -17.05
N GLY A 211 21.93 15.99 -17.53
CA GLY A 211 20.68 16.46 -18.16
C GLY A 211 19.60 16.93 -17.17
N THR A 212 18.42 17.25 -17.70
CA THR A 212 17.25 17.67 -16.92
C THR A 212 16.41 16.45 -16.49
N VAL A 213 16.33 16.25 -15.19
CA VAL A 213 15.42 15.29 -14.54
C VAL A 213 14.17 16.05 -14.09
N LEU A 214 13.05 15.76 -14.75
CA LEU A 214 11.74 16.31 -14.42
C LEU A 214 10.95 15.32 -13.56
N ILE A 215 10.54 15.74 -12.38
CA ILE A 215 9.78 14.92 -11.43
C ILE A 215 8.35 15.46 -11.39
N LEU A 216 7.39 14.63 -11.81
CA LEU A 216 5.97 14.98 -11.85
C LEU A 216 5.29 14.50 -10.58
N GLY A 217 5.10 15.39 -9.62
CA GLY A 217 4.50 15.12 -8.32
C GLY A 217 5.42 15.56 -7.17
N ALA A 218 4.89 16.44 -6.32
CA ALA A 218 5.59 16.99 -5.15
C ALA A 218 5.18 16.27 -3.85
N GLY A 219 4.99 14.95 -3.90
CA GLY A 219 4.70 14.11 -2.73
C GLY A 219 5.94 13.36 -2.21
N PRO A 220 5.77 12.39 -1.28
CA PRO A 220 6.89 11.61 -0.72
C PRO A 220 7.76 10.91 -1.76
N ALA A 221 7.16 10.29 -2.79
CA ALA A 221 7.89 9.66 -3.88
C ALA A 221 8.75 10.68 -4.67
N GLY A 222 8.18 11.85 -4.96
CA GLY A 222 8.88 12.92 -5.69
C GLY A 222 10.04 13.53 -4.89
N ALA A 223 9.84 13.80 -3.60
CA ALA A 223 10.89 14.29 -2.71
C ALA A 223 12.05 13.27 -2.60
N THR A 224 11.72 11.99 -2.43
CA THR A 224 12.70 10.90 -2.38
C THR A 224 13.46 10.77 -3.72
N ALA A 225 12.75 10.87 -4.84
CA ALA A 225 13.36 10.83 -6.17
C ALA A 225 14.30 12.02 -6.41
N ALA A 226 13.93 13.22 -5.94
CA ALA A 226 14.76 14.42 -6.06
C ALA A 226 16.02 14.32 -5.19
N GLU A 227 15.89 13.82 -3.96
CA GLU A 227 17.02 13.54 -3.07
C GLU A 227 18.00 12.55 -3.70
N ALA A 228 17.49 11.42 -4.18
CA ALA A 228 18.29 10.39 -4.83
C ALA A 228 18.96 10.93 -6.11
N ALA A 229 18.23 11.64 -6.96
CA ALA A 229 18.76 12.24 -8.18
C ALA A 229 19.89 13.23 -7.88
N ARG A 230 19.76 14.08 -6.85
CA ARG A 230 20.82 15.02 -6.49
C ARG A 230 22.05 14.30 -5.94
N LYS A 231 21.85 13.26 -5.12
CA LYS A 231 22.93 12.47 -4.54
C LYS A 231 23.75 11.73 -5.60
N GLU A 232 23.06 11.02 -6.49
CA GLU A 232 23.70 10.17 -7.52
C GLU A 232 24.13 10.98 -8.76
N SER A 233 23.57 12.18 -8.97
CA SER A 233 23.91 13.04 -10.11
C SER A 233 24.05 14.51 -9.68
N PRO A 234 25.20 14.90 -9.08
CA PRO A 234 25.39 16.23 -8.50
C PRO A 234 25.28 17.41 -9.47
N LYS A 235 25.33 17.16 -10.78
CA LYS A 235 25.29 18.19 -11.82
C LYS A 235 23.97 18.27 -12.58
N CYS A 236 23.07 17.28 -12.44
CA CYS A 236 21.79 17.33 -13.15
C CYS A 236 20.95 18.54 -12.71
N ARG A 237 20.14 19.04 -13.63
CA ARG A 237 19.05 19.97 -13.31
C ARG A 237 17.85 19.16 -12.83
N ILE A 238 17.30 19.49 -11.67
CA ILE A 238 16.15 18.78 -11.09
C ILE A 238 15.00 19.77 -10.99
N VAL A 239 13.87 19.43 -11.60
CA VAL A 239 12.65 20.22 -11.52
C VAL A 239 11.53 19.34 -10.97
N MET A 240 10.90 19.74 -9.87
CA MET A 240 9.73 19.09 -9.30
C MET A 240 8.48 19.89 -9.62
N VAL A 241 7.48 19.25 -10.23
CA VAL A 241 6.18 19.87 -10.54
C VAL A 241 5.13 19.33 -9.58
N GLY A 242 4.35 20.20 -8.94
CA GLY A 242 3.29 19.80 -8.02
C GLY A 242 2.03 20.63 -8.24
N SER A 243 0.86 19.99 -8.18
CA SER A 243 -0.43 20.67 -8.31
C SER A 243 -0.85 21.43 -7.04
N GLU A 244 -0.34 21.02 -5.88
CA GLU A 244 -0.52 21.74 -4.61
C GLU A 244 0.47 22.91 -4.53
N THR A 245 0.09 24.00 -3.88
CA THR A 245 0.95 25.17 -3.65
C THR A 245 1.87 25.00 -2.44
N SER A 246 1.68 23.94 -1.67
CA SER A 246 2.45 23.59 -0.49
C SER A 246 3.75 22.86 -0.83
N LEU A 247 4.75 22.99 0.04
CA LEU A 247 5.95 22.16 0.00
C LEU A 247 5.61 20.68 0.21
N PRO A 248 6.44 19.74 -0.29
CA PRO A 248 6.21 18.31 -0.07
C PRO A 248 6.08 17.97 1.42
N TYR A 249 5.01 17.23 1.76
CA TYR A 249 4.66 16.87 3.13
C TYR A 249 4.31 15.38 3.26
N ASN A 250 4.40 14.87 4.48
CA ASN A 250 4.01 13.52 4.83
C ASN A 250 2.49 13.38 4.88
N ARG A 251 1.92 12.93 3.77
CA ARG A 251 0.49 12.71 3.60
C ARG A 251 -0.09 11.67 4.57
N THR A 252 0.70 10.72 5.07
CA THR A 252 0.19 9.71 6.02
C THR A 252 -0.08 10.31 7.41
N LYS A 253 0.47 11.49 7.69
CA LYS A 253 0.17 12.23 8.92
C LYS A 253 -1.10 13.08 8.82
N LEU A 254 -1.76 13.14 7.66
CA LEU A 254 -2.98 13.95 7.52
C LEU A 254 -4.16 13.44 8.34
N SER A 255 -4.29 12.13 8.53
CA SER A 255 -5.31 11.57 9.44
C SER A 255 -5.04 11.97 10.89
N HIS A 256 -3.78 12.07 11.31
CA HIS A 256 -3.41 12.68 12.59
C HIS A 256 -3.63 14.19 12.63
N ALA A 257 -3.46 14.88 11.50
CA ALA A 257 -3.74 16.31 11.40
C ALA A 257 -5.25 16.60 11.48
N LEU A 258 -6.13 15.61 11.32
CA LEU A 258 -7.51 15.71 11.77
C LEU A 258 -7.51 15.87 13.31
N LEU A 259 -6.96 14.89 14.03
CA LEU A 259 -6.87 14.86 15.51
C LEU A 259 -6.19 16.10 16.14
N ASP A 260 -5.11 16.60 15.55
CA ASP A 260 -4.29 17.66 16.14
C ASP A 260 -4.27 18.91 15.24
N GLN A 261 -4.88 20.00 15.74
CA GLN A 261 -4.94 21.28 15.02
C GLN A 261 -3.55 21.93 14.86
N THR A 262 -2.59 21.63 15.74
CA THR A 262 -1.25 22.20 15.66
C THR A 262 -0.47 21.73 14.43
N LEU A 263 -0.85 20.58 13.86
CA LEU A 263 -0.26 20.03 12.64
C LEU A 263 -0.66 20.78 11.36
N LEU A 264 -1.68 21.65 11.40
CA LEU A 264 -2.15 22.41 10.22
C LEU A 264 -1.85 23.91 10.30
N ALA A 265 -1.26 24.39 11.39
CA ALA A 265 -0.91 25.81 11.52
C ALA A 265 0.08 26.24 10.41
N ASP A 266 0.06 27.52 10.06
CA ASP A 266 0.79 28.15 8.93
C ASP A 266 2.33 27.93 8.90
N LYS A 267 2.89 27.23 9.89
CA LYS A 267 4.31 26.86 10.00
C LYS A 267 4.52 25.40 10.41
N ALA A 268 3.58 24.50 10.18
CA ALA A 268 3.68 23.11 10.63
C ALA A 268 4.76 22.32 9.86
N LYS A 269 6.03 22.63 10.16
CA LYS A 269 7.23 21.89 9.77
C LYS A 269 7.11 20.40 10.11
N ALA A 270 6.28 20.04 11.09
CA ALA A 270 6.01 18.67 11.50
C ALA A 270 5.36 17.79 10.41
N LEU A 271 4.65 18.41 9.45
CA LEU A 271 4.12 17.71 8.28
C LEU A 271 5.10 17.74 7.10
N LEU A 272 5.91 18.79 6.95
CA LEU A 272 6.85 18.90 5.84
C LEU A 272 7.86 17.76 5.84
N LEU A 273 8.21 17.26 4.65
CA LEU A 273 9.29 16.28 4.50
C LEU A 273 10.64 16.97 4.66
N HIS A 274 10.78 18.14 4.03
CA HIS A 274 11.91 19.03 4.12
C HIS A 274 11.42 20.48 4.11
N ASP A 275 12.18 21.40 4.71
CA ASP A 275 11.93 22.83 4.60
C ASP A 275 12.37 23.38 3.22
N LEU A 276 12.05 24.64 2.95
CA LEU A 276 12.32 25.27 1.66
C LEU A 276 13.83 25.36 1.40
N GLU A 277 14.60 25.67 2.45
CA GLU A 277 16.04 25.82 2.44
C GLU A 277 16.73 24.53 1.96
N TRP A 278 16.28 23.37 2.42
CA TRP A 278 16.81 22.08 2.00
C TRP A 278 16.76 21.88 0.46
N TYR A 279 15.66 22.29 -0.19
CA TYR A 279 15.52 22.20 -1.65
C TYR A 279 16.42 23.20 -2.37
N ALA A 280 16.51 24.43 -1.84
CA ALA A 280 17.35 25.49 -2.39
C ALA A 280 18.84 25.11 -2.34
N GLU A 281 19.33 24.64 -1.19
CA GLU A 281 20.71 24.16 -1.00
C GLU A 281 21.07 23.02 -1.97
N ARG A 282 20.09 22.17 -2.29
CA ARG A 282 20.23 21.05 -3.23
C ARG A 282 19.96 21.44 -4.68
N ARG A 283 19.71 22.72 -4.98
CA ARG A 283 19.41 23.19 -6.35
C ARG A 283 18.30 22.35 -6.98
N ILE A 284 17.21 22.15 -6.24
CA ILE A 284 15.99 21.49 -6.72
C ILE A 284 14.97 22.59 -7.00
N GLU A 285 14.56 22.72 -8.26
CA GLU A 285 13.58 23.71 -8.68
C GLU A 285 12.18 23.24 -8.35
N LEU A 286 11.44 23.98 -7.53
CA LEU A 286 10.06 23.69 -7.18
C LEU A 286 9.10 24.50 -8.07
N SER A 287 8.34 23.81 -8.91
CA SER A 287 7.27 24.36 -9.75
C SER A 287 5.90 23.92 -9.21
N LEU A 288 5.54 24.47 -8.06
CA LEU A 288 4.30 24.20 -7.32
C LEU A 288 3.09 24.96 -7.89
N GLY A 289 1.88 24.55 -7.51
CA GLY A 289 0.64 25.12 -8.03
C GLY A 289 0.41 24.89 -9.53
N LYS A 290 1.05 23.88 -10.13
CA LYS A 290 0.91 23.53 -11.55
C LYS A 290 0.49 22.08 -11.73
N LYS A 291 -0.67 21.87 -12.33
CA LYS A 291 -1.21 20.55 -12.65
C LYS A 291 -0.62 20.07 -13.98
N VAL A 292 -0.05 18.88 -14.00
CA VAL A 292 0.36 18.23 -15.25
C VAL A 292 -0.90 17.82 -16.02
N SER A 293 -1.05 18.29 -17.26
CA SER A 293 -2.13 17.87 -18.14
C SER A 293 -1.68 16.77 -19.11
N LYS A 294 -0.50 16.95 -19.72
CA LYS A 294 -0.01 16.10 -20.81
C LYS A 294 1.49 15.88 -20.73
N VAL A 295 1.92 14.66 -21.03
CA VAL A 295 3.33 14.29 -21.21
C VAL A 295 3.52 13.80 -22.64
N ASP A 296 4.31 14.56 -23.39
CA ASP A 296 4.79 14.20 -24.72
C ASP A 296 6.15 13.51 -24.57
N VAL A 297 6.18 12.20 -24.80
CA VAL A 297 7.41 11.39 -24.65
C VAL A 297 8.32 11.55 -25.86
N ASP A 298 7.75 11.72 -27.05
CA ASP A 298 8.51 11.82 -28.30
C ASP A 298 9.18 13.19 -28.40
N ALA A 299 8.44 14.26 -28.08
CA ALA A 299 8.98 15.62 -28.02
C ALA A 299 9.75 15.93 -26.72
N LYS A 300 9.71 15.02 -25.73
CA LYS A 300 10.24 15.18 -24.37
C LYS A 300 9.82 16.49 -23.70
N ARG A 301 8.51 16.75 -23.71
CA ARG A 301 7.89 17.93 -23.10
C ARG A 301 6.72 17.56 -22.22
N VAL A 302 6.52 18.33 -21.17
CA VAL A 302 5.36 18.21 -20.29
C VAL A 302 4.60 19.52 -20.34
N THR A 303 3.30 19.42 -20.63
CA THR A 303 2.37 20.53 -20.49
C THR A 303 1.87 20.60 -19.05
N VAL A 304 1.95 21.79 -18.47
CA VAL A 304 1.45 22.08 -17.13
C VAL A 304 0.48 23.26 -17.18
N VAL A 305 -0.57 23.18 -16.38
CA VAL A 305 -1.60 24.20 -16.24
C VAL A 305 -1.52 24.78 -14.83
N SER A 306 -1.40 26.10 -14.74
CA SER A 306 -1.42 26.83 -13.48
C SER A 306 -2.78 26.70 -12.79
N VAL A 307 -2.77 26.38 -11.49
CA VAL A 307 -3.99 26.21 -10.70
C VAL A 307 -4.63 27.55 -10.33
N SER A 308 -3.87 28.66 -10.35
CA SER A 308 -4.38 29.97 -9.95
C SER A 308 -5.09 30.72 -11.07
N ASP A 309 -4.62 30.59 -12.32
CA ASP A 309 -5.10 31.39 -13.46
C ASP A 309 -5.40 30.56 -14.72
N GLY A 310 -5.20 29.24 -14.66
CA GLY A 310 -5.44 28.35 -15.80
C GLY A 310 -4.42 28.49 -16.95
N SER A 311 -3.36 29.29 -16.78
CA SER A 311 -2.35 29.49 -17.81
C SER A 311 -1.59 28.20 -18.12
N GLU A 312 -1.36 27.93 -19.40
CA GLU A 312 -0.64 26.76 -19.88
C GLU A 312 0.83 27.09 -20.16
N SER A 313 1.75 26.20 -19.78
CA SER A 313 3.16 26.29 -20.13
C SER A 313 3.76 24.90 -20.37
N GLN A 314 4.92 24.85 -21.04
CA GLN A 314 5.62 23.61 -21.32
C GLN A 314 7.00 23.56 -20.67
N ILE A 315 7.37 22.39 -20.16
CA ILE A 315 8.68 22.12 -19.55
C ILE A 315 9.36 21.00 -20.36
N ALA A 316 10.53 21.29 -20.92
CA ALA A 316 11.36 20.29 -21.58
C ALA A 316 12.11 19.45 -20.54
N TYR A 317 12.33 18.17 -20.86
CA TYR A 317 13.06 17.26 -20.00
C TYR A 317 13.95 16.32 -20.82
N ASP A 318 14.90 15.68 -20.17
CA ASP A 318 15.67 14.60 -20.75
C ASP A 318 15.28 13.24 -20.17
N ARG A 319 14.97 13.23 -18.86
CA ARG A 319 14.34 12.12 -18.14
C ARG A 319 13.14 12.63 -17.33
N VAL A 320 12.07 11.84 -17.26
CA VAL A 320 10.89 12.16 -16.45
C VAL A 320 10.57 11.05 -15.47
N VAL A 321 10.27 11.41 -14.22
CA VAL A 321 9.85 10.51 -13.15
C VAL A 321 8.42 10.83 -12.74
N MET A 322 7.50 9.90 -12.99
CA MET A 322 6.09 10.00 -12.63
C MET A 322 5.92 9.67 -11.15
N CYS A 323 5.76 10.71 -10.33
CA CYS A 323 5.51 10.63 -8.87
C CYS A 323 4.12 11.21 -8.53
N THR A 324 3.17 11.12 -9.47
CA THR A 324 1.86 11.78 -9.43
C THR A 324 0.90 11.15 -8.43
N GLY A 325 1.25 9.96 -7.92
CA GLY A 325 0.52 9.30 -6.85
C GLY A 325 -0.90 8.91 -7.25
N ALA A 326 -1.87 9.29 -6.43
CA ALA A 326 -3.25 8.81 -6.54
C ALA A 326 -4.25 9.85 -6.04
N ILE A 327 -5.43 9.85 -6.67
CA ILE A 327 -6.59 10.68 -6.33
C ILE A 327 -7.63 9.89 -5.53
N PRO A 328 -8.46 10.55 -4.69
CA PRO A 328 -9.57 9.89 -4.02
C PRO A 328 -10.48 9.18 -5.02
N PHE A 329 -10.97 7.99 -4.66
CA PHE A 329 -12.09 7.41 -5.36
C PHE A 329 -13.39 8.09 -4.87
N VAL A 330 -14.02 8.83 -5.78
CA VAL A 330 -15.27 9.55 -5.54
C VAL A 330 -16.40 8.80 -6.25
N PRO A 331 -17.55 8.57 -5.59
CA PRO A 331 -18.70 7.96 -6.25
C PRO A 331 -19.21 8.88 -7.38
N HIS A 332 -19.57 8.30 -8.52
CA HIS A 332 -20.13 9.04 -9.67
C HIS A 332 -21.50 9.67 -9.40
N GLY A 333 -22.10 9.37 -8.25
CA GLY A 333 -23.44 9.80 -7.88
C GLY A 333 -23.49 10.96 -6.90
N ILE A 334 -22.52 11.88 -6.84
CA ILE A 334 -22.76 13.14 -6.12
C ILE A 334 -23.60 14.01 -7.05
N VAL A 335 -24.85 14.25 -6.67
CA VAL A 335 -25.84 14.90 -7.53
C VAL A 335 -26.64 15.92 -6.75
N SER A 336 -27.18 16.92 -7.44
CA SER A 336 -28.22 17.79 -6.89
C SER A 336 -29.54 17.03 -6.74
N VAL A 337 -30.53 17.61 -6.06
CA VAL A 337 -31.91 17.07 -6.00
C VAL A 337 -32.53 16.89 -7.38
N ASP A 338 -32.16 17.74 -8.34
CA ASP A 338 -32.63 17.67 -9.73
C ASP A 338 -31.88 16.61 -10.57
N GLY A 339 -30.89 15.92 -9.97
CA GLY A 339 -30.12 14.86 -10.61
C GLY A 339 -28.86 15.34 -11.34
N GLU A 340 -28.60 16.64 -11.37
CA GLU A 340 -27.40 17.19 -12.02
C GLU A 340 -26.12 16.84 -11.25
N PRO A 341 -25.01 16.47 -11.92
CA PRO A 341 -23.74 16.16 -11.26
C PRO A 341 -23.20 17.32 -10.42
N VAL A 342 -22.74 17.01 -9.21
CA VAL A 342 -22.05 17.95 -8.31
C VAL A 342 -20.60 17.49 -8.14
N GLU A 343 -19.65 18.40 -8.40
CA GLU A 343 -18.24 18.09 -8.26
C GLU A 343 -17.85 17.89 -6.78
N CYS A 344 -17.10 16.83 -6.49
CA CYS A 344 -16.64 16.55 -5.14
C CYS A 344 -15.74 17.67 -4.60
N GLY A 345 -16.00 18.10 -3.35
CA GLY A 345 -15.31 19.22 -2.73
C GLY A 345 -15.89 20.59 -3.07
N THR A 346 -16.94 20.66 -3.90
CA THR A 346 -17.73 21.90 -4.11
C THR A 346 -18.93 21.99 -3.17
N ALA A 347 -19.47 20.85 -2.73
CA ALA A 347 -20.48 20.82 -1.69
C ALA A 347 -19.84 21.06 -0.31
N SER A 348 -20.41 21.96 0.48
CA SER A 348 -19.79 22.50 1.71
C SER A 348 -19.60 21.51 2.84
N ASN A 349 -20.34 20.40 2.81
CA ASN A 349 -20.30 19.33 3.81
C ASN A 349 -19.96 17.95 3.19
N VAL A 350 -19.38 17.92 1.98
CA VAL A 350 -18.89 16.68 1.35
C VAL A 350 -17.40 16.80 1.08
N SER A 351 -16.58 16.09 1.84
CA SER A 351 -15.12 16.17 1.73
C SER A 351 -14.49 14.80 1.50
N PRO A 352 -13.57 14.63 0.53
CA PRO A 352 -12.64 13.52 0.56
C PRO A 352 -11.59 13.75 1.67
N VAL A 353 -10.71 12.77 1.92
CA VAL A 353 -9.53 12.96 2.78
C VAL A 353 -8.28 12.48 2.05
N ARG A 354 -7.56 13.41 1.43
CA ARG A 354 -6.31 13.07 0.71
C ARG A 354 -5.28 14.17 0.76
N THR A 355 -5.65 15.43 0.61
CA THR A 355 -4.76 16.61 0.58
C THR A 355 -4.90 17.43 1.87
N MET A 356 -3.94 18.33 2.14
CA MET A 356 -4.10 19.30 3.23
C MET A 356 -5.33 20.19 3.04
N ARG A 357 -5.64 20.56 1.79
CA ARG A 357 -6.86 21.33 1.49
C ARG A 357 -8.10 20.56 1.94
N ASP A 358 -8.17 19.27 1.65
CA ASP A 358 -9.32 18.44 2.04
C ASP A 358 -9.52 18.43 3.56
N VAL A 359 -8.43 18.27 4.31
CA VAL A 359 -8.46 18.28 5.79
C VAL A 359 -8.90 19.64 6.33
N VAL A 360 -8.39 20.75 5.77
CA VAL A 360 -8.79 22.10 6.16
C VAL A 360 -10.26 22.36 5.84
N SER A 361 -10.73 21.94 4.66
CA SER A 361 -12.15 22.04 4.29
C SER A 361 -13.02 21.24 5.25
N LEU A 362 -12.70 19.97 5.52
CA LEU A 362 -13.44 19.12 6.45
C LEU A 362 -13.52 19.72 7.86
N LYS A 363 -12.40 20.28 8.36
CA LYS A 363 -12.40 20.98 9.66
C LYS A 363 -13.28 22.22 9.68
N THR A 364 -13.26 22.99 8.60
CA THR A 364 -14.14 24.15 8.44
C THR A 364 -15.60 23.71 8.48
N SER A 365 -15.97 22.64 7.75
CA SER A 365 -17.32 22.08 7.77
C SER A 365 -17.72 21.62 9.16
N ILE A 366 -16.86 20.90 9.88
CA ILE A 366 -17.13 20.43 11.25
C ILE A 366 -17.30 21.60 12.22
N GLY A 367 -16.44 22.62 12.14
CA GLY A 367 -16.49 23.80 13.02
C GLY A 367 -17.72 24.68 12.82
N ALA A 368 -18.43 24.53 11.70
CA ALA A 368 -19.70 25.20 11.43
C ALA A 368 -20.91 24.47 12.05
N LEU A 369 -20.74 23.25 12.58
CA LEU A 369 -21.83 22.45 13.15
C LEU A 369 -22.04 22.83 14.62
N THR A 370 -23.21 23.40 14.93
CA THR A 370 -23.54 23.88 16.29
C THR A 370 -24.60 23.05 17.02
N THR A 371 -25.25 22.12 16.32
CA THR A 371 -26.31 21.26 16.86
C THR A 371 -26.00 19.79 16.57
N PRO A 372 -26.58 18.82 17.29
CA PRO A 372 -26.37 17.41 17.02
C PRO A 372 -26.65 17.08 15.55
N VAL A 373 -25.76 16.30 14.93
CA VAL A 373 -25.83 15.93 13.51
C VAL A 373 -25.70 14.44 13.29
N HIS A 374 -26.02 14.01 12.08
CA HIS A 374 -25.64 12.69 11.57
C HIS A 374 -24.55 12.81 10.50
N ALA A 375 -23.36 12.29 10.79
CA ALA A 375 -22.27 12.22 9.83
C ALA A 375 -22.17 10.83 9.17
N CYS A 376 -21.80 10.80 7.89
CA CYS A 376 -21.59 9.56 7.14
C CYS A 376 -20.14 9.46 6.66
N LEU A 377 -19.43 8.45 7.16
CA LEU A 377 -18.12 8.04 6.66
C LEU A 377 -18.32 6.97 5.58
N VAL A 378 -17.94 7.28 4.34
CA VAL A 378 -18.10 6.35 3.22
C VAL A 378 -16.81 5.55 3.01
N GLY A 379 -16.89 4.25 3.29
CA GLY A 379 -15.79 3.30 3.30
C GLY A 379 -15.37 2.95 4.73
N GLY A 380 -15.21 1.66 5.04
CA GLY A 380 -14.74 1.11 6.30
C GLY A 380 -13.24 0.74 6.28
N GLY A 381 -12.45 1.48 5.52
CA GLY A 381 -10.99 1.32 5.44
C GLY A 381 -10.22 2.09 6.50
N VAL A 382 -8.89 2.01 6.45
CA VAL A 382 -7.96 2.62 7.41
C VAL A 382 -8.26 4.11 7.64
N LEU A 383 -8.34 4.91 6.57
CA LEU A 383 -8.57 6.36 6.68
C LEU A 383 -9.86 6.72 7.41
N SER A 384 -10.94 5.99 7.15
CA SER A 384 -12.23 6.22 7.79
C SER A 384 -12.19 5.89 9.27
N LEU A 385 -11.61 4.74 9.62
CA LEU A 385 -11.51 4.28 11.00
C LEU A 385 -10.50 5.08 11.83
N GLU A 386 -9.46 5.63 11.20
CA GLU A 386 -8.55 6.61 11.83
C GLU A 386 -9.23 7.97 12.05
N ALA A 387 -10.09 8.41 11.12
CA ALA A 387 -10.82 9.67 11.24
C ALA A 387 -11.99 9.59 12.25
N LEU A 388 -12.54 8.40 12.48
CA LEU A 388 -13.75 8.20 13.29
C LEU A 388 -13.63 8.76 14.72
N PRO A 389 -12.59 8.46 15.52
CA PRO A 389 -12.47 9.03 16.87
C PRO A 389 -12.42 10.56 16.86
N HIS A 390 -11.64 11.15 15.94
CA HIS A 390 -11.58 12.61 15.81
C HIS A 390 -12.94 13.22 15.50
N LEU A 391 -13.66 12.58 14.58
CA LEU A 391 -14.97 13.04 14.17
C LEU A 391 -15.94 12.99 15.36
N LEU A 392 -15.96 11.91 16.13
CA LEU A 392 -16.78 11.79 17.32
C LEU A 392 -16.47 12.85 18.39
N ASP A 393 -15.19 13.18 18.57
CA ASP A 393 -14.73 14.19 19.53
C ASP A 393 -15.01 15.63 19.08
N SER A 394 -15.06 15.87 17.77
CA SER A 394 -15.23 17.21 17.19
C SER A 394 -16.67 17.56 16.84
N LEU A 395 -17.53 16.56 16.69
CA LEU A 395 -18.96 16.78 16.44
C LEU A 395 -19.69 17.22 17.72
N PRO A 396 -20.76 18.01 17.60
CA PRO A 396 -21.60 18.40 18.75
C PRO A 396 -22.07 17.19 19.56
N GLU A 397 -22.24 17.36 20.87
CA GLU A 397 -22.73 16.31 21.77
C GLU A 397 -24.07 15.72 21.27
N GLY A 398 -24.23 14.41 21.35
CA GLY A 398 -25.41 13.70 20.81
C GLY A 398 -25.35 13.39 19.30
N SER A 399 -24.33 13.88 18.58
CA SER A 399 -24.14 13.52 17.16
C SER A 399 -23.81 12.04 16.99
N THR A 400 -24.29 11.48 15.89
CA THR A 400 -24.08 10.08 15.49
C THR A 400 -23.27 9.99 14.21
N VAL A 401 -22.62 8.84 14.00
CA VAL A 401 -21.81 8.56 12.81
C VAL A 401 -22.20 7.20 12.22
N SER A 402 -22.52 7.18 10.93
CA SER A 402 -22.65 5.95 10.16
C SER A 402 -21.39 5.70 9.34
N VAL A 403 -20.83 4.49 9.42
CA VAL A 403 -19.75 4.02 8.55
C VAL A 403 -20.34 3.06 7.53
N VAL A 404 -20.42 3.48 6.26
CA VAL A 404 -20.99 2.66 5.18
C VAL A 404 -19.86 1.95 4.44
N GLU A 405 -19.82 0.62 4.51
CA GLU A 405 -18.78 -0.22 3.89
C GLU A 405 -19.38 -1.19 2.87
N PHE A 406 -18.76 -1.22 1.68
CA PHE A 406 -19.17 -2.09 0.58
C PHE A 406 -18.99 -3.58 0.91
N SER A 407 -17.89 -3.92 1.58
CA SER A 407 -17.56 -5.27 2.02
C SER A 407 -18.46 -5.70 3.18
N ASP A 408 -18.52 -7.01 3.43
CA ASP A 408 -19.21 -7.60 4.58
C ASP A 408 -18.51 -7.38 5.93
N HIS A 409 -17.30 -6.80 5.91
CA HIS A 409 -16.50 -6.46 7.09
C HIS A 409 -15.61 -5.23 6.82
N VAL A 410 -15.26 -4.49 7.87
CA VAL A 410 -14.30 -3.37 7.80
C VAL A 410 -12.88 -3.84 7.56
N LEU A 411 -11.98 -2.94 7.13
CA LEU A 411 -10.57 -3.23 6.87
C LEU A 411 -10.37 -4.45 5.97
N SER A 412 -11.24 -4.68 4.98
CA SER A 412 -11.30 -5.93 4.20
C SER A 412 -10.05 -6.23 3.35
N ALA A 413 -9.19 -5.23 3.17
CA ALA A 413 -7.87 -5.36 2.55
C ALA A 413 -6.77 -5.79 3.55
N GLN A 414 -6.98 -5.56 4.84
CA GLN A 414 -6.04 -5.87 5.91
C GLN A 414 -6.49 -7.09 6.71
N LEU A 415 -7.75 -7.17 7.13
CA LEU A 415 -8.27 -8.18 8.04
C LEU A 415 -9.18 -9.18 7.32
N ASN A 416 -9.32 -10.36 7.92
CA ASN A 416 -10.41 -11.27 7.60
C ASN A 416 -11.69 -10.88 8.39
N ASN A 417 -12.80 -11.56 8.12
CA ASN A 417 -14.09 -11.27 8.73
C ASN A 417 -14.07 -11.41 10.28
N GLU A 418 -13.41 -12.45 10.81
CA GLU A 418 -13.29 -12.70 12.26
C GLU A 418 -12.55 -11.57 12.99
N TYR A 419 -11.35 -11.19 12.52
CA TYR A 419 -10.58 -10.12 13.14
C TYR A 419 -11.26 -8.76 13.00
N SER A 420 -11.96 -8.52 11.89
CA SER A 420 -12.77 -7.31 11.74
C SER A 420 -13.94 -7.27 12.72
N HIS A 421 -14.59 -8.40 13.03
CA HIS A 421 -15.61 -8.45 14.07
C HIS A 421 -15.05 -8.12 15.45
N HIS A 422 -13.87 -8.67 15.80
CA HIS A 422 -13.19 -8.31 17.05
C HIS A 422 -12.87 -6.81 17.11
N PHE A 423 -12.37 -6.25 16.00
CA PHE A 423 -12.08 -4.81 15.90
C PHE A 423 -13.34 -3.95 16.07
N LEU A 424 -14.45 -4.31 15.43
CA LEU A 424 -15.73 -3.61 15.58
C LEU A 424 -16.27 -3.68 17.01
N ASN A 425 -16.17 -4.84 17.67
CA ASN A 425 -16.57 -4.97 19.08
C ASN A 425 -15.72 -4.07 19.99
N HIS A 426 -14.43 -3.96 19.70
CA HIS A 426 -13.55 -3.04 20.41
C HIS A 426 -13.98 -1.58 20.22
N ILE A 427 -14.29 -1.16 18.99
CA ILE A 427 -14.79 0.20 18.73
C ILE A 427 -16.11 0.44 19.47
N LYS A 428 -17.08 -0.46 19.34
CA LYS A 428 -18.39 -0.34 20.01
C LYS A 428 -18.26 -0.15 21.52
N GLY A 429 -17.30 -0.85 22.15
CA GLY A 429 -17.00 -0.69 23.57
C GLY A 429 -16.53 0.72 23.97
N HIS A 430 -15.99 1.50 23.03
CA HIS A 430 -15.49 2.87 23.26
C HIS A 430 -16.41 3.95 22.72
N THR A 431 -17.26 3.65 21.73
CA THR A 431 -18.12 4.64 21.06
C THR A 431 -19.57 4.62 21.53
N ALA A 432 -19.95 3.67 22.38
CA ALA A 432 -21.34 3.38 22.73
C ALA A 432 -22.22 3.28 21.46
N ASP A 433 -23.47 3.73 21.54
CA ASP A 433 -24.44 3.69 20.43
C ASP A 433 -24.27 4.85 19.42
N ARG A 434 -23.22 5.67 19.53
CA ARG A 434 -22.98 6.81 18.62
C ARG A 434 -22.55 6.38 17.22
N VAL A 435 -22.06 5.16 17.05
CA VAL A 435 -21.52 4.67 15.77
C VAL A 435 -22.29 3.47 15.25
N THR A 436 -22.79 3.59 14.02
CA THR A 436 -23.44 2.51 13.29
C THR A 436 -22.59 2.07 12.11
N PHE A 437 -22.29 0.77 12.02
CA PHE A 437 -21.62 0.18 10.87
C PHE A 437 -22.65 -0.42 9.92
N VAL A 438 -22.74 0.13 8.70
CA VAL A 438 -23.63 -0.34 7.65
C VAL A 438 -22.78 -1.12 6.64
N LEU A 439 -22.68 -2.43 6.85
CA LEU A 439 -21.83 -3.35 6.08
C LEU A 439 -22.58 -4.02 4.93
N SER A 440 -21.87 -4.54 3.94
CA SER A 440 -22.44 -5.09 2.70
C SER A 440 -23.31 -4.07 1.95
N SER A 441 -22.90 -2.81 2.01
CA SER A 441 -23.71 -1.66 1.65
C SER A 441 -22.95 -0.74 0.71
N ARG A 442 -23.53 -0.49 -0.46
CA ARG A 442 -22.95 0.38 -1.48
C ARG A 442 -23.62 1.73 -1.44
N VAL A 443 -22.83 2.81 -1.30
CA VAL A 443 -23.32 4.15 -1.61
C VAL A 443 -23.55 4.27 -3.12
N LEU A 444 -24.81 4.51 -3.49
CA LEU A 444 -25.22 4.72 -4.88
C LEU A 444 -25.06 6.17 -5.29
N ARG A 445 -25.54 7.09 -4.44
CA ARG A 445 -25.47 8.53 -4.66
C ARG A 445 -25.49 9.32 -3.35
N VAL A 446 -24.93 10.52 -3.40
CA VAL A 446 -25.01 11.56 -2.37
C VAL A 446 -25.84 12.68 -2.99
N GLU A 447 -27.04 12.89 -2.46
CA GLU A 447 -27.96 13.91 -2.95
C GLU A 447 -27.73 15.21 -2.17
N CYS A 448 -27.52 16.28 -2.93
CA CYS A 448 -27.18 17.60 -2.43
C CYS A 448 -28.27 18.62 -2.77
N GLU A 449 -28.49 19.56 -1.87
CA GLU A 449 -29.43 20.66 -2.02
C GLU A 449 -28.69 21.99 -2.09
N ARG A 450 -29.29 22.96 -2.78
CA ARG A 450 -28.78 24.32 -2.79
C ARG A 450 -29.17 25.01 -1.49
N VAL A 451 -28.18 25.55 -0.78
CA VAL A 451 -28.36 26.27 0.49
C VAL A 451 -27.96 27.72 0.24
N GLY A 452 -28.92 28.58 -0.13
CA GLY A 452 -28.64 29.97 -0.51
C GLY A 452 -28.19 30.14 -1.96
N SER A 453 -27.53 31.27 -2.29
CA SER A 453 -27.29 31.65 -3.69
C SER A 453 -26.23 30.80 -4.39
N ASN A 454 -25.15 30.42 -3.70
CA ASN A 454 -23.98 29.78 -4.30
C ASN A 454 -23.46 28.54 -3.56
N GLU A 455 -24.15 28.07 -2.53
CA GLU A 455 -23.70 26.92 -1.74
C GLU A 455 -24.58 25.70 -2.00
N VAL A 456 -23.95 24.54 -1.99
CA VAL A 456 -24.59 23.23 -2.15
C VAL A 456 -24.15 22.36 -0.99
N SER A 457 -25.07 21.59 -0.40
CA SER A 457 -24.78 20.73 0.75
C SER A 457 -25.48 19.40 0.60
N ALA A 458 -24.80 18.30 0.88
CA ALA A 458 -25.40 16.98 0.99
C ALA A 458 -26.49 16.97 2.07
N ARG A 459 -27.59 16.29 1.76
CA ARG A 459 -28.70 16.02 2.67
C ARG A 459 -28.94 14.55 2.86
N ARG A 460 -28.72 13.76 1.82
CA ARG A 460 -29.07 12.34 1.80
C ARG A 460 -27.96 11.51 1.16
N VAL A 461 -27.71 10.35 1.73
CA VAL A 461 -26.90 9.29 1.13
C VAL A 461 -27.83 8.13 0.81
N ILE A 462 -27.87 7.74 -0.47
CA ILE A 462 -28.64 6.59 -0.92
C ILE A 462 -27.75 5.36 -0.88
N VAL A 463 -28.14 4.39 -0.08
CA VAL A 463 -27.37 3.20 0.22
C VAL A 463 -28.14 1.96 -0.24
N SER A 464 -27.50 1.12 -1.05
CA SER A 464 -28.03 -0.18 -1.42
C SER A 464 -27.41 -1.27 -0.56
N THR A 465 -28.23 -2.00 0.18
CA THR A 465 -27.83 -3.12 1.03
C THR A 465 -28.50 -4.37 0.50
N LYS A 466 -27.71 -5.34 0.01
CA LYS A 466 -28.23 -6.59 -0.60
C LYS A 466 -29.32 -6.35 -1.67
N GLY A 467 -29.18 -5.26 -2.45
CA GLY A 467 -30.10 -4.90 -3.52
C GLY A 467 -31.32 -4.07 -3.08
N VAL A 468 -31.48 -3.82 -1.77
CA VAL A 468 -32.54 -2.95 -1.25
C VAL A 468 -31.97 -1.55 -1.03
N GLU A 469 -32.58 -0.54 -1.67
CA GLU A 469 -32.21 0.86 -1.45
C GLU A 469 -32.80 1.38 -0.14
N SER A 470 -32.02 2.20 0.54
CA SER A 470 -32.38 2.91 1.76
C SER A 470 -31.83 4.32 1.69
N VAL A 471 -32.50 5.24 2.36
CA VAL A 471 -32.12 6.65 2.43
C VAL A 471 -31.59 6.93 3.83
N MET A 472 -30.46 7.62 3.88
CA MET A 472 -29.84 8.09 5.11
C MET A 472 -29.73 9.60 5.06
N ASP A 473 -30.47 10.31 5.91
CA ASP A 473 -30.31 11.75 6.09
C ASP A 473 -28.99 12.03 6.80
N VAL A 474 -28.26 13.03 6.31
CA VAL A 474 -26.89 13.38 6.76
C VAL A 474 -26.65 14.88 6.73
N ASP A 475 -25.79 15.34 7.62
CA ASP A 475 -25.33 16.73 7.67
C ASP A 475 -23.85 16.87 7.28
N LEU A 476 -23.13 15.75 7.24
CA LEU A 476 -21.71 15.70 6.86
C LEU A 476 -21.41 14.37 6.17
N VAL A 477 -20.69 14.42 5.05
CA VAL A 477 -20.23 13.24 4.32
C VAL A 477 -18.72 13.29 4.14
N VAL A 478 -18.03 12.25 4.59
CA VAL A 478 -16.59 12.10 4.39
C VAL A 478 -16.32 10.89 3.48
N LEU A 479 -15.63 11.14 2.37
CA LEU A 479 -15.38 10.13 1.34
C LEU A 479 -14.01 9.48 1.54
N CYS A 480 -14.03 8.21 1.98
CA CYS A 480 -12.85 7.39 2.31
C CYS A 480 -12.85 6.05 1.55
N MET A 481 -13.30 6.05 0.29
CA MET A 481 -13.57 4.84 -0.50
C MET A 481 -12.34 4.27 -1.24
N GLY A 482 -11.14 4.58 -0.75
CA GLY A 482 -9.88 4.26 -1.42
C GLY A 482 -9.46 5.31 -2.46
N VAL A 483 -8.49 4.94 -3.30
CA VAL A 483 -7.86 5.85 -4.25
C VAL A 483 -7.71 5.21 -5.63
N ARG A 484 -7.56 6.04 -6.66
CA ARG A 484 -7.19 5.63 -8.02
C ARG A 484 -5.86 6.23 -8.42
N PRO A 485 -4.99 5.48 -9.14
CA PRO A 485 -3.75 6.03 -9.66
C PRO A 485 -4.02 7.28 -10.48
N LEU A 486 -3.22 8.32 -10.27
CA LEU A 486 -3.25 9.53 -11.08
C LEU A 486 -2.16 9.42 -12.14
N VAL A 487 -2.54 9.05 -13.36
CA VAL A 487 -1.61 9.01 -14.50
C VAL A 487 -1.99 10.15 -15.44
N PRO A 488 -1.09 11.11 -15.71
CA PRO A 488 -1.33 12.15 -16.70
C PRO A 488 -1.62 11.57 -18.08
N GLU A 489 -2.19 12.39 -18.97
CA GLU A 489 -2.32 11.99 -20.37
C GLU A 489 -0.92 11.78 -20.97
N LEU A 490 -0.68 10.57 -21.48
CA LEU A 490 0.55 10.22 -22.18
C LEU A 490 0.27 10.21 -23.68
N THR A 491 0.88 11.14 -24.41
CA THR A 491 0.80 11.14 -25.88
C THR A 491 2.11 10.63 -26.45
N THR A 492 2.04 9.49 -27.15
CA THR A 492 3.21 8.81 -27.71
C THR A 492 2.85 8.01 -28.95
N SER A 493 3.86 7.74 -29.78
CA SER A 493 3.88 6.53 -30.61
C SER A 493 4.38 5.32 -29.77
N GLY A 494 3.47 4.57 -29.13
CA GLY A 494 3.78 3.24 -28.58
C GLY A 494 3.94 3.08 -27.05
N VAL A 495 3.73 4.12 -26.24
CA VAL A 495 3.51 3.96 -24.79
C VAL A 495 2.02 3.75 -24.55
N THR A 496 1.60 2.49 -24.53
CA THR A 496 0.25 2.14 -24.07
C THR A 496 0.28 2.01 -22.54
N PRO A 497 -0.52 2.78 -21.77
CA PRO A 497 -0.89 2.34 -20.43
C PRO A 497 -1.43 0.92 -20.58
N VAL A 498 -0.96 -0.06 -19.79
CA VAL A 498 -1.43 -1.45 -19.97
C VAL A 498 -2.83 -1.55 -19.35
N PRO A 499 -3.93 -1.36 -20.10
CA PRO A 499 -5.21 -0.94 -19.51
C PRO A 499 -5.89 -2.07 -18.73
N LYS A 500 -5.52 -3.32 -19.04
CA LYS A 500 -6.20 -4.52 -18.55
C LYS A 500 -5.60 -5.14 -17.29
N LEU A 501 -4.39 -4.78 -16.88
CA LEU A 501 -3.67 -5.50 -15.82
C LEU A 501 -3.65 -4.80 -14.45
N SER A 502 -3.98 -3.51 -14.34
CA SER A 502 -3.47 -2.76 -13.18
C SER A 502 -4.32 -1.59 -12.66
N ARG A 503 -5.63 -1.54 -12.97
CA ARG A 503 -6.56 -0.44 -12.57
C ARG A 503 -6.04 0.97 -12.92
N GLY A 504 -5.25 1.09 -14.00
CA GLY A 504 -4.66 2.35 -14.45
C GLY A 504 -3.31 2.72 -13.82
N THR A 505 -2.61 1.81 -13.14
CA THR A 505 -1.22 2.05 -12.69
C THR A 505 -0.21 1.87 -13.83
N MET A 506 0.94 2.55 -13.74
CA MET A 506 2.06 2.36 -14.66
C MET A 506 2.83 1.09 -14.34
N VAL A 507 3.23 0.34 -15.38
CA VAL A 507 4.07 -0.86 -15.25
C VAL A 507 5.53 -0.45 -15.46
N VAL A 508 6.37 -0.78 -14.49
CA VAL A 508 7.80 -0.46 -14.48
C VAL A 508 8.66 -1.70 -14.23
N SER A 509 9.94 -1.62 -14.60
CA SER A 509 10.95 -2.59 -14.19
C SER A 509 11.30 -2.43 -12.71
N THR A 510 12.13 -3.34 -12.18
CA THR A 510 12.73 -3.25 -10.84
C THR A 510 13.58 -2.01 -10.61
N SER A 511 14.00 -1.33 -11.68
CA SER A 511 14.70 -0.03 -11.62
C SER A 511 13.75 1.16 -11.78
N CYS A 512 12.45 0.96 -11.54
CA CYS A 512 11.38 1.96 -11.69
C CYS A 512 11.24 2.55 -13.11
N GLN A 513 11.85 1.95 -14.12
CA GLN A 513 11.82 2.43 -15.50
C GLN A 513 10.57 1.90 -16.21
N SER A 514 9.90 2.75 -16.98
CA SER A 514 8.79 2.33 -17.83
C SER A 514 9.23 1.23 -18.79
N VAL A 515 8.40 0.19 -18.91
CA VAL A 515 8.66 -0.92 -19.85
C VAL A 515 8.51 -0.51 -21.32
N THR A 516 7.93 0.66 -21.59
CA THR A 516 7.65 1.18 -22.93
C THR A 516 8.50 2.39 -23.32
N SER A 517 9.22 3.02 -22.39
CA SER A 517 10.11 4.14 -22.71
C SER A 517 11.32 4.19 -21.78
N PRO A 518 12.56 4.29 -22.32
CA PRO A 518 13.75 4.33 -21.51
C PRO A 518 13.94 5.66 -20.76
N THR A 519 13.26 6.73 -21.16
CA THR A 519 13.37 8.08 -20.55
C THR A 519 12.29 8.36 -19.51
N VAL A 520 11.33 7.45 -19.34
CA VAL A 520 10.20 7.57 -18.42
C VAL A 520 10.38 6.59 -17.26
N PHE A 521 10.20 7.07 -16.04
CA PHE A 521 10.23 6.31 -14.80
C PHE A 521 8.93 6.56 -14.02
N ALA A 522 8.56 5.69 -13.08
CA ALA A 522 7.44 5.92 -12.17
C ALA A 522 7.72 5.35 -10.78
N ALA A 523 7.27 6.05 -9.74
CA ALA A 523 7.49 5.72 -8.33
C ALA A 523 6.25 6.00 -7.46
#